data_AF-A0A9Q0ZNN7-F1
#
_entry.id   AF-A0A9Q0ZNN7-F1
#
_cell.length_a   1.000
_cell.length_b   1.000
_cell.length_c   1.000
_cell.angle_alpha   90.00
_cell.angle_beta   90.00
_cell.angle_gamma   90.00
#
_symmetry.space_group_name_H-M   'P 1'
#
loop_
_entity.id
_entity.type
_entity.pdbx_description
1 polymer ?
#
loop_
_entity_poly.entity_id
_entity_poly.type
_entity_poly.pdbx_seq_one_letter_code
_entity_poly.pdbx_strand_id
1 'polypeptide(L)' 'MAERKLFKTKLCVLYRKGRCHRQNCSFAHGNAELRQSMPSRY' A
#
# COMPACT_ATOMS: atom_id res chain seq x y z
N MET A 1 -13.84 5.44 -18.40
CA MET A 1 -12.42 5.72 -18.16
C MET A 1 -12.14 5.51 -16.67
N ALA A 2 -11.85 4.29 -16.22
CA ALA A 2 -11.63 4.02 -14.80
C ALA A 2 -10.17 4.31 -14.46
N GLU A 3 -9.88 5.54 -14.06
CA GLU A 3 -8.63 5.89 -13.40
C GLU A 3 -8.60 5.24 -12.02
N ARG A 4 -8.32 3.94 -11.99
CA ARG A 4 -8.05 3.18 -10.77
C ARG A 4 -6.74 3.70 -10.20
N LYS A 5 -6.82 4.83 -9.49
CA LYS A 5 -5.73 5.40 -8.71
C LYS A 5 -5.06 4.26 -7.92
N LEU A 6 -3.86 3.87 -8.34
CA LEU A 6 -3.08 2.74 -7.80
C LEU A 6 -2.53 3.09 -6.41
N PHE A 7 -3.42 3.34 -5.43
CA PHE A 7 -3.03 3.57 -4.05
C PHE A 7 -2.68 2.25 -3.39
N LYS A 8 -1.50 2.20 -2.78
CA LYS A 8 -1.02 1.06 -2.01
C LYS A 8 -0.90 -0.23 -2.84
N THR A 9 -0.52 -0.10 -4.11
CA THR A 9 -0.24 -1.23 -5.02
C THR A 9 1.22 -1.68 -4.98
N LYS A 10 2.11 -0.85 -4.43
CA LYS A 10 3.53 -1.14 -4.19
C LYS A 10 3.90 -0.82 -2.76
N LEU A 11 4.90 -1.55 -2.23
CA LEU A 11 5.45 -1.31 -0.90
C LEU A 11 6.28 -0.01 -0.87
N CYS A 12 6.16 0.71 0.24
CA CYS A 12 6.91 1.92 0.50
C CYS A 12 8.35 1.57 0.84
N VAL A 13 9.30 1.95 -0.03
CA VAL A 13 10.73 1.73 0.19
C VAL A 13 11.22 2.49 1.43
N LEU A 14 10.67 3.67 1.69
CA LEU A 14 10.99 4.47 2.87
C LEU A 14 10.54 3.77 4.16
N TYR A 15 9.36 3.16 4.16
CA TYR A 15 8.89 2.36 5.30
C TYR A 15 9.79 1.16 5.55
N ARG A 16 10.22 0.46 4.48
CA ARG A 16 11.20 -0.64 4.58
C ARG A 16 12.54 -0.18 5.18
N LYS A 17 12.90 1.09 4.99
CA LYS A 17 14.09 1.72 5.60
C LYS A 17 13.81 2.36 6.96
N GLY A 18 12.59 2.26 7.51
CA GLY A 18 12.19 2.90 8.76
C GLY A 18 12.08 4.43 8.69
N ARG A 19 11.96 5.00 7.49
CA ARG A 19 11.92 6.46 7.24
C ARG A 19 10.55 6.98 6.83
N CYS A 20 9.51 6.15 6.80
CA CYS A 20 8.15 6.60 6.52
C CYS A 20 7.23 6.37 7.72
N HIS A 21 6.65 7.43 8.24
CA HIS A 21 5.67 7.39 9.34
C HIS A 21 4.30 7.96 8.92
N ARG A 22 4.10 8.15 7.61
CA ARG A 22 2.89 8.74 7.03
C ARG A 22 1.76 7.72 7.03
N GLN A 23 0.70 7.95 7.81
CA GLN A 23 -0.47 7.05 7.81
C GLN A 23 -1.24 7.07 6.48
N ASN A 24 -1.20 8.19 5.76
CA ASN A 24 -1.81 8.34 4.44
C ASN A 24 -0.78 8.28 3.30
N CYS A 25 0.12 7.30 3.34
CA CYS A 25 1.09 7.11 2.27
C CYS A 25 0.43 6.53 1.01
N SER A 26 0.81 7.04 -0.17
CA SER A 26 0.35 6.48 -1.45
C SER A 26 0.88 5.06 -1.71
N PHE A 27 1.90 4.65 -0.96
CA PHE A 27 2.53 3.33 -0.99
C PHE A 27 2.18 2.54 0.27
N ALA A 28 2.16 1.22 0.18
CA ALA A 28 1.82 0.35 1.30
C ALA A 28 2.96 0.23 2.32
N HIS A 29 2.69 0.39 3.61
CA HIS A 29 3.67 0.17 4.69
C HIS A 29 3.72 -1.29 5.15
N GLY A 30 3.71 -2.22 4.21
CA GLY A 30 3.69 -3.66 4.48
C GLY A 30 2.56 -4.36 3.73
N ASN A 31 2.55 -5.68 3.82
CA ASN A 31 1.60 -6.53 3.11
C ASN A 31 0.14 -6.31 3.55
N ALA A 32 -0.08 -5.85 4.79
CA ALA A 32 -1.41 -5.55 5.32
C ALA A 32 -2.07 -4.33 4.62
N GLU A 33 -1.26 -3.35 4.21
CA GLU A 33 -1.74 -2.17 3.50
C GLU A 33 -1.67 -2.32 1.98
N LEU A 34 -0.87 -3.28 1.50
CA LEU A 34 -0.74 -3.58 0.09
C LEU A 34 -2.08 -4.13 -0.38
N ARG A 35 -2.79 -3.34 -1.20
CA ARG A 35 -3.99 -3.79 -1.92
C ARG A 35 -3.57 -4.84 -2.94
N GLN A 36 -3.29 -6.05 -2.47
CA GLN A 36 -3.46 -7.25 -3.28
C GLN A 36 -4.95 -7.34 -3.55
N SER A 37 -5.31 -7.46 -4.83
CA SER A 37 -6.67 -7.72 -5.24
C SER A 37 -7.08 -9.09 -4.71
N MET A 38 -7.52 -9.16 -3.46
CA MET A 38 -8.57 -10.02 -2.95
C MET A 38 -8.54 -9.97 -1.42
N PRO A 39 -9.65 -9.63 -0.78
CA PRO A 39 -9.82 -9.90 0.64
C PRO A 39 -9.85 -11.41 0.80
N SER A 40 -8.98 -11.98 1.64
CA SER A 40 -9.23 -13.30 2.20
C SER A 40 -10.50 -13.20 3.04
N ARG A 41 -11.65 -13.39 2.37
CA ARG A 41 -12.87 -13.89 2.97
C ARG A 41 -12.71 -15.40 3.05
N TYR A 42 -12.21 -15.89 4.17
CA TYR A 42 -12.75 -17.03 4.90
C TYR A 42 -12.10 -17.08 6.29
#